data_AF-A0A2S9Y3A1-F1
#
_entry.id   AF-A0A2S9Y3A1-F1
#
_cell.length_a   1.000
_cell.length_b   1.000
_cell.length_c   1.000
_cell.angle_alpha   90.00
_cell.angle_beta   90.00
_cell.angle_gamma   90.00
#
_symmetry.space_group_name_H-M   'P 1'
#
loop_
_entity.id
_entity.type
_entity.pdbx_description
1 polymer ?
#
loop_
_entity_poly.entity_id
_entity_poly.type
_entity_poly.pdbx_seq_one_letter_code
_entity_poly.pdbx_strand_id
1 'polypeptide(L)'
;MLGVVLRRTLTALTCALALVGCKDPPEPDQRVEPPAIDHGEADALKRDAYQDALERALPSARGALIAADPVEAWRAGLAPASGPPLRPTQRQALERVAETARRAIDEIDESYLAAAEVVILRSMRFAFARLNDELYRRPRAHQDPLVGLHAVEVALDELRYRLLHGDCDPSSCEALPATLALDVASLRPQLSAASVAGVTRAAIVSDELAREARALAGKPLLAEHHEPLRLGLEQLAAACDEHHAWLEQLAVTLPEAGKSHEWTATPAPVGPGGVTTVERLPAIVGAAALTRRLSVEERIDLVPTPAFAEIERHVARWQALREALLGDHDPNLLAADEPRPVDAARCEATLSRLRTELEVIPEVEAPTLDCGRYVALLGDVPLSDGQLVLELLDLGVIEPQRRALRALELPEVALVSGQWSTGVHLHLRRIMLLARLPEPAATALAVDAGRQALCWAEAALWIHAQIGPPSEVGLTIGRACADLGDAEAITARVTGDPRGALAGFGLSLIGDEPARMVGFDRFYWAPLGLMKLLATPKGLHPDEYTLPDDPVVGPDPEVEVKLEKLN
;
A
#
# COMPACT_ATOMS: atom_id res chain seq x y z
N MET A 1 55.77 31.81 31.79
CA MET A 1 56.75 32.72 31.17
C MET A 1 57.41 32.01 30.00
N LEU A 2 56.81 32.12 28.81
CA LEU A 2 57.33 31.78 27.48
C LEU A 2 56.13 31.97 26.53
N GLY A 3 56.13 33.00 25.69
CA GLY A 3 55.02 33.22 24.73
C GLY A 3 54.66 34.64 24.33
N VAL A 4 55.58 35.62 24.36
CA VAL A 4 55.26 37.01 23.91
C VAL A 4 56.28 37.60 22.90
N VAL A 5 57.34 36.89 22.49
CA VAL A 5 58.41 37.51 21.67
C VAL A 5 58.38 37.13 20.17
N LEU A 6 57.50 36.23 19.72
CA LEU A 6 57.51 35.76 18.31
C LEU A 6 56.47 36.43 17.38
N ARG A 7 56.03 37.66 17.67
CA ARG A 7 54.97 38.35 16.89
C ARG A 7 55.33 39.73 16.32
N ARG A 8 56.61 40.13 16.32
CA ARG A 8 57.04 41.48 15.87
C ARG A 8 58.06 41.54 14.73
N THR A 9 58.42 40.41 14.12
CA THR A 9 59.42 40.36 13.02
C THR A 9 58.86 40.03 11.64
N LEU A 10 57.54 39.88 11.47
CA LEU A 10 56.93 39.60 10.15
C LEU A 10 56.13 40.77 9.55
N THR A 11 56.04 41.91 10.24
CA THR A 11 55.25 43.08 9.77
C THR A 11 56.11 44.18 9.15
N ALA A 12 57.44 43.99 9.03
CA ALA A 12 58.36 45.00 8.50
C ALA A 12 59.02 44.61 7.16
N LEU A 13 58.74 43.41 6.63
CA LEU A 13 59.29 42.96 5.34
C LEU A 13 58.32 43.09 4.16
N THR A 14 57.13 43.67 4.38
CA THR A 14 56.09 43.84 3.35
C THR A 14 55.95 45.27 2.83
N CYS A 15 56.73 46.24 3.34
CA CYS A 15 56.64 47.65 2.93
C CYS A 15 57.83 48.19 2.13
N ALA A 16 58.81 47.37 1.73
CA ALA A 16 60.07 47.88 1.15
C ALA A 16 60.48 47.27 -0.21
N LEU A 17 59.57 46.61 -0.93
CA LEU A 17 59.80 46.20 -2.33
C LEU A 17 58.88 46.91 -3.34
N ALA A 18 58.17 47.96 -2.90
CA ALA A 18 57.22 48.72 -3.71
C ALA A 18 57.82 49.93 -4.47
N LEU A 19 59.14 50.02 -4.70
CA LEU A 19 59.73 51.28 -5.21
C LEU A 19 60.81 51.19 -6.30
N VAL A 20 60.99 50.07 -7.02
CA VAL A 20 61.82 50.10 -8.25
C VAL A 20 61.24 49.18 -9.32
N GLY A 21 60.51 49.76 -10.29
CA GLY A 21 60.14 49.06 -11.53
C GLY A 21 58.74 49.34 -12.09
N CYS A 22 58.29 50.60 -12.16
CA CYS A 22 57.10 50.94 -12.92
C CYS A 22 57.39 50.79 -14.43
N LYS A 23 56.93 49.68 -15.03
CA LYS A 23 56.39 49.71 -16.39
C LYS A 23 54.90 49.98 -16.26
N ASP A 24 54.39 50.91 -17.06
CA ASP A 24 52.98 51.28 -17.06
C ASP A 24 52.07 50.04 -17.13
N PRO A 25 51.01 49.98 -16.30
CA PRO A 25 50.02 48.91 -16.41
C PRO A 25 49.35 49.00 -17.79
N PRO A 26 49.09 47.85 -18.46
CA PRO A 26 48.23 47.87 -19.64
C PRO A 26 46.87 48.46 -19.26
N GLU A 27 46.31 49.26 -20.17
CA GLU A 27 45.04 49.98 -20.00
C GLU A 27 43.94 49.07 -19.42
N PRO A 28 43.11 49.59 -18.49
CA PRO A 28 42.05 48.82 -17.85
C PRO A 28 40.83 48.73 -18.78
N ASP A 29 40.97 48.07 -19.94
CA ASP A 29 39.83 47.83 -20.83
C ASP A 29 39.86 46.48 -21.55
N GLN A 30 40.56 45.50 -20.97
CA GLN A 30 40.39 44.09 -21.33
C GLN A 30 39.87 43.31 -20.13
N ARG A 31 38.69 43.69 -19.63
CA ARG A 31 37.80 42.66 -19.08
C ARG A 31 37.44 41.78 -20.27
N VAL A 32 38.13 40.66 -20.41
CA VAL A 32 37.55 39.53 -21.15
C VAL A 32 36.24 39.27 -20.41
N GLU A 33 35.11 39.69 -21.00
CA GLU A 33 33.81 39.21 -20.55
C GLU A 33 33.95 37.70 -20.44
N PRO A 34 33.70 37.07 -19.26
CA PRO A 34 33.59 35.63 -19.24
C PRO A 34 32.62 35.26 -20.37
N PRO A 35 32.97 34.30 -21.24
CA PRO A 35 32.13 33.97 -22.39
C PRO A 35 30.71 33.85 -21.85
N ALA A 36 29.78 34.61 -22.46
CA ALA A 36 28.38 34.53 -22.08
C ALA A 36 28.05 33.04 -22.09
N ILE A 37 27.91 32.44 -20.91
CA ILE A 37 27.49 31.06 -20.80
C ILE A 37 26.10 31.13 -21.39
N ASP A 38 25.93 30.58 -22.59
CA ASP A 38 24.61 30.43 -23.16
C ASP A 38 23.88 29.50 -22.19
N HIS A 39 23.08 30.11 -21.30
CA HIS A 39 22.28 29.38 -20.34
C HIS A 39 21.37 28.38 -21.07
N GLY A 40 21.03 28.64 -22.34
CA GLY A 40 20.31 27.70 -23.19
C GLY A 40 21.10 26.42 -23.50
N GLU A 41 22.39 26.52 -23.82
CA GLU A 41 23.24 25.35 -24.12
C GLU A 41 23.59 24.58 -22.84
N ALA A 42 23.92 25.28 -21.76
CA ALA A 42 24.21 24.66 -20.46
C ALA A 42 22.98 23.95 -19.87
N ASP A 43 21.78 24.53 -20.01
CA ASP A 43 20.55 23.89 -19.55
C ASP A 43 20.12 22.75 -20.47
N ALA A 44 20.36 22.83 -21.79
CA ALA A 44 20.13 21.70 -22.70
C ALA A 44 21.01 20.50 -22.33
N LEU A 45 22.31 20.73 -22.09
CA LEU A 45 23.23 19.69 -21.63
C LEU A 45 22.80 19.06 -20.30
N LYS A 46 22.23 19.84 -19.38
CA LYS A 46 21.68 19.31 -18.13
C LYS A 46 20.43 18.47 -18.36
N ARG A 47 19.51 18.89 -19.24
CA ARG A 47 18.32 18.10 -19.58
C ARG A 47 18.72 16.74 -20.12
N ASP A 48 19.62 16.72 -21.10
CA ASP A 48 20.14 15.48 -21.69
C ASP A 48 20.84 14.62 -20.62
N ALA A 49 21.67 15.22 -19.77
CA ALA A 49 22.37 14.50 -18.71
C ALA A 49 21.43 13.89 -17.64
N TYR A 50 20.36 14.60 -17.25
CA TYR A 50 19.39 14.09 -16.28
C TYR A 50 18.42 13.07 -16.90
N GLN A 51 18.07 13.22 -18.17
CA GLN A 51 17.36 12.17 -18.91
C GLN A 51 18.20 10.89 -18.98
N ASP A 52 19.47 10.98 -19.39
CA ASP A 52 20.42 9.86 -19.42
C ASP A 52 20.64 9.24 -18.02
N ALA A 53 20.63 10.06 -16.96
CA ALA A 53 20.73 9.58 -15.59
C ALA A 53 19.48 8.77 -15.19
N LEU A 54 18.28 9.25 -15.53
CA LEU A 54 17.04 8.53 -15.29
C LEU A 54 17.02 7.19 -16.03
N GLU A 55 17.30 7.19 -17.34
CA GLU A 55 17.33 5.96 -18.15
C GLU A 55 18.30 4.92 -17.60
N ARG A 56 19.48 5.34 -17.10
CA ARG A 56 20.46 4.44 -16.47
C ARG A 56 20.03 3.95 -15.09
N ALA A 57 19.25 4.71 -14.34
CA ALA A 57 18.78 4.33 -13.01
C ALA A 57 17.65 3.30 -13.05
N LEU A 58 16.78 3.34 -14.08
CA LEU A 58 15.57 2.51 -14.17
C LEU A 58 15.81 0.99 -14.05
N PRO A 59 16.80 0.37 -14.74
CA PRO A 59 17.02 -1.07 -14.60
C PRO A 59 17.40 -1.51 -13.18
N SER A 60 18.22 -0.70 -12.49
CA SER A 60 18.58 -0.95 -11.08
C SER A 60 17.36 -0.78 -10.17
N ALA A 61 16.54 0.24 -10.45
CA ALA A 61 15.29 0.45 -9.73
C ALA A 61 14.33 -0.73 -9.88
N ARG A 62 14.13 -1.21 -11.12
CA ARG A 62 13.33 -2.40 -11.43
C ARG A 62 13.80 -3.61 -10.65
N GLY A 63 15.11 -3.89 -10.68
CA GLY A 63 15.68 -5.05 -9.97
C GLY A 63 15.44 -4.99 -8.46
N ALA A 64 15.58 -3.81 -7.85
CA ALA A 64 15.29 -3.61 -6.44
C ALA A 64 13.79 -3.78 -6.12
N LEU A 65 12.90 -3.23 -6.95
CA LEU A 65 11.45 -3.32 -6.74
C LEU A 65 10.91 -4.75 -6.94
N ILE A 66 11.42 -5.50 -7.93
CA ILE A 66 11.10 -6.93 -8.09
C ILE A 66 11.51 -7.74 -6.85
N ALA A 67 12.70 -7.45 -6.31
CA ALA A 67 13.18 -8.12 -5.11
C ALA A 67 12.43 -7.70 -3.84
N ALA A 68 11.82 -6.51 -3.82
CA ALA A 68 11.02 -6.01 -2.71
C ALA A 68 9.61 -6.62 -2.68
N ASP A 69 8.97 -6.74 -3.84
CA ASP A 69 7.59 -7.20 -3.96
C ASP A 69 7.44 -8.25 -5.09
N PRO A 70 7.78 -9.52 -4.80
CA PRO A 70 7.75 -10.57 -5.81
C PRO A 70 6.33 -10.90 -6.31
N VAL A 71 5.29 -10.65 -5.52
CA VAL A 71 3.90 -10.90 -5.94
C VAL A 71 3.42 -9.82 -6.91
N GLU A 72 3.69 -8.55 -6.64
CA GLU A 72 3.39 -7.49 -7.61
C GLU A 72 4.20 -7.66 -8.90
N ALA A 73 5.47 -8.08 -8.80
CA ALA A 73 6.27 -8.42 -9.98
C ALA A 73 5.69 -9.59 -10.77
N TRP A 74 5.16 -10.61 -10.10
CA TRP A 74 4.47 -11.72 -10.74
C TRP A 74 3.17 -11.29 -11.41
N ARG A 75 2.34 -10.49 -10.74
CA ARG A 75 1.10 -9.89 -11.28
C ARG A 75 1.35 -9.07 -12.55
N ALA A 76 2.42 -8.28 -12.54
CA ALA A 76 2.83 -7.48 -13.70
C ALA A 76 3.53 -8.29 -14.82
N GLY A 77 3.76 -9.60 -14.63
CA GLY A 77 4.45 -10.44 -15.60
C GLY A 77 5.96 -10.15 -15.72
N LEU A 78 6.56 -9.53 -14.69
CA LEU A 78 7.96 -9.11 -14.66
C LEU A 78 8.88 -10.09 -13.92
N ALA A 79 8.30 -11.02 -13.15
CA ALA A 79 9.01 -12.07 -12.43
C ALA A 79 8.18 -13.37 -12.40
N PRO A 80 8.83 -14.55 -12.24
CA PRO A 80 8.10 -15.78 -11.95
C PRO A 80 7.40 -15.70 -10.58
N ALA A 81 6.44 -16.60 -10.35
CA ALA A 81 5.76 -16.72 -9.07
C ALA A 81 6.76 -16.91 -7.92
N SER A 82 6.63 -16.09 -6.89
CA SER A 82 7.41 -16.16 -5.67
C SER A 82 6.62 -15.54 -4.53
N GLY A 83 6.79 -16.08 -3.31
CA GLY A 83 6.07 -15.64 -2.13
C GLY A 83 6.79 -14.53 -1.36
N PRO A 84 6.09 -13.44 -0.98
CA PRO A 84 6.36 -12.72 0.25
C PRO A 84 5.80 -13.52 1.45
N PRO A 85 6.23 -13.21 2.68
CA PRO A 85 7.20 -12.20 3.09
C PRO A 85 8.66 -12.55 2.74
N LEU A 86 9.47 -11.53 2.46
CA LEU A 86 10.92 -11.72 2.31
C LEU A 86 11.54 -12.27 3.60
N ARG A 87 12.23 -13.41 3.47
CA ARG A 87 13.01 -14.02 4.56
C ARG A 87 14.15 -13.08 5.00
N PRO A 88 14.67 -13.22 6.23
CA PRO A 88 15.72 -12.34 6.74
C PRO A 88 16.96 -12.22 5.81
N THR A 89 17.38 -13.30 5.19
CA THR A 89 18.51 -13.30 4.23
C THR A 89 18.19 -12.54 2.93
N GLN A 90 16.96 -12.64 2.44
CA GLN A 90 16.48 -11.90 1.27
C GLN A 90 16.40 -10.40 1.57
N ARG A 91 15.93 -10.02 2.76
CA ARG A 91 15.92 -8.60 3.19
C ARG A 91 17.31 -7.98 3.23
N GLN A 92 18.29 -8.69 3.79
CA GLN A 92 19.69 -8.21 3.81
C GLN A 92 20.27 -8.06 2.40
N ALA A 93 19.89 -8.94 1.46
CA ALA A 93 20.27 -8.79 0.06
C ALA A 93 19.61 -7.56 -0.56
N LEU A 94 18.32 -7.36 -0.31
CA LEU A 94 17.53 -6.23 -0.80
C LEU A 94 18.10 -4.88 -0.36
N GLU A 95 18.49 -4.73 0.91
CA GLU A 95 19.07 -3.48 1.43
C GLU A 95 20.20 -2.92 0.55
N ARG A 96 21.14 -3.77 0.12
CA ARG A 96 22.28 -3.35 -0.70
C ARG A 96 21.87 -2.87 -2.09
N VAL A 97 20.92 -3.58 -2.70
CA VAL A 97 20.46 -3.27 -4.06
C VAL A 97 19.54 -2.04 -4.05
N ALA A 98 18.65 -1.95 -3.05
CA ALA A 98 17.73 -0.84 -2.84
C ALA A 98 18.47 0.48 -2.58
N GLU A 99 19.49 0.48 -1.71
CA GLU A 99 20.26 1.69 -1.42
C GLU A 99 21.00 2.21 -2.65
N THR A 100 21.56 1.31 -3.46
CA THR A 100 22.25 1.68 -4.71
C THR A 100 21.29 2.29 -5.71
N ALA A 101 20.12 1.67 -5.91
CA ALA A 101 19.10 2.17 -6.81
C ALA A 101 18.52 3.52 -6.33
N ARG A 102 18.27 3.65 -5.03
CA ARG A 102 17.74 4.88 -4.42
C ARG A 102 18.67 6.07 -4.64
N ARG A 103 19.98 5.92 -4.38
CA ARG A 103 20.95 7.03 -4.59
C ARG A 103 20.94 7.54 -6.03
N ALA A 104 20.90 6.62 -7.00
CA ALA A 104 20.84 6.98 -8.41
C ALA A 104 19.57 7.77 -8.77
N ILE A 105 18.44 7.47 -8.11
CA ILE A 105 17.17 8.18 -8.29
C ILE A 105 17.16 9.53 -7.56
N ASP A 106 17.69 9.60 -6.34
CA ASP A 106 17.66 10.81 -5.52
C ASP A 106 18.51 11.94 -6.09
N GLU A 107 19.62 11.63 -6.76
CA GLU A 107 20.54 12.59 -7.38
C GLU A 107 19.96 13.31 -8.63
N ILE A 108 18.81 12.85 -9.16
CA ILE A 108 18.22 13.40 -10.39
C ILE A 108 17.40 14.66 -10.09
N ASP A 109 17.74 15.79 -10.70
CA ASP A 109 16.98 17.03 -10.56
C ASP A 109 15.75 17.02 -11.48
N GLU A 110 14.55 17.01 -10.88
CA GLU A 110 13.29 16.93 -11.62
C GLU A 110 12.99 18.18 -12.47
N SER A 111 13.64 19.32 -12.18
CA SER A 111 13.41 20.58 -12.90
C SER A 111 13.91 20.54 -14.36
N TYR A 112 14.82 19.62 -14.66
CA TYR A 112 15.37 19.41 -16.02
C TYR A 112 14.69 18.27 -16.78
N LEU A 113 13.67 17.63 -16.21
CA LEU A 113 12.96 16.51 -16.84
C LEU A 113 11.66 16.95 -17.53
N ALA A 114 11.28 16.21 -18.58
CA ALA A 114 9.96 16.32 -19.19
C ALA A 114 8.87 15.84 -18.21
N ALA A 115 7.62 16.25 -18.43
CA ALA A 115 6.52 15.96 -17.50
C ALA A 115 6.32 14.44 -17.26
N ALA A 116 6.47 13.61 -18.29
CA ALA A 116 6.36 12.15 -18.16
C ALA A 116 7.51 11.54 -17.33
N GLU A 117 8.73 12.06 -17.48
CA GLU A 117 9.90 11.62 -16.72
C GLU A 117 9.83 12.04 -15.25
N VAL A 118 9.28 13.23 -14.97
CA VAL A 118 8.98 13.68 -13.60
C VAL A 118 8.03 12.72 -12.91
N VAL A 119 7.00 12.23 -13.63
CA VAL A 119 6.07 11.22 -13.09
C VAL A 119 6.81 9.94 -12.72
N ILE A 120 7.65 9.42 -13.62
CA ILE A 120 8.45 8.21 -13.36
C ILE A 120 9.35 8.42 -12.14
N LEU A 121 10.09 9.53 -12.10
CA LEU A 121 11.00 9.85 -11.01
C LEU A 121 10.28 9.94 -9.66
N ARG A 122 9.12 10.61 -9.61
CA ARG A 122 8.32 10.76 -8.38
C ARG A 122 7.73 9.43 -7.89
N SER A 123 7.30 8.57 -8.81
CA SER A 123 6.86 7.21 -8.51
C SER A 123 8.00 6.38 -7.93
N MET A 124 9.21 6.47 -8.51
CA MET A 124 10.40 5.77 -8.00
C MET A 124 10.82 6.27 -6.63
N ARG A 125 10.88 7.59 -6.43
CA ARG A 125 11.20 8.19 -5.13
C ARG A 125 10.21 7.75 -4.05
N PHE A 126 8.92 7.70 -4.37
CA PHE A 126 7.92 7.17 -3.43
C PHE A 126 8.21 5.69 -3.11
N ALA A 127 8.41 4.85 -4.12
CA ALA A 127 8.64 3.42 -3.90
C ALA A 127 9.89 3.16 -3.05
N PHE A 128 10.98 3.93 -3.27
CA PHE A 128 12.18 3.85 -2.45
C PHE A 128 12.04 4.48 -1.07
N ALA A 129 11.22 5.52 -0.91
CA ALA A 129 10.91 6.05 0.42
C ALA A 129 10.14 5.03 1.27
N ARG A 130 9.15 4.35 0.67
CA ARG A 130 8.41 3.24 1.31
C ARG A 130 9.35 2.10 1.66
N LEU A 131 10.16 1.64 0.70
CA LEU A 131 11.12 0.56 0.91
C LEU A 131 12.16 0.91 1.98
N ASN A 132 12.63 2.16 2.00
CA ASN A 132 13.56 2.65 3.02
C ASN A 132 12.91 2.68 4.42
N ASP A 133 11.63 3.08 4.52
CA ASP A 133 10.89 2.96 5.79
C ASP A 133 10.80 1.51 6.26
N GLU A 134 10.45 0.59 5.35
CA GLU A 134 10.33 -0.84 5.64
C GLU A 134 11.65 -1.50 6.05
N LEU A 135 12.77 -1.11 5.45
CA LEU A 135 14.08 -1.71 5.70
C LEU A 135 14.82 -1.12 6.90
N TYR A 136 14.77 0.21 7.07
CA TYR A 136 15.67 0.91 8.01
C TYR A 136 14.95 1.56 9.18
N ARG A 137 13.72 2.06 8.98
CA ARG A 137 12.98 2.76 10.04
C ARG A 137 12.09 1.81 10.83
N ARG A 138 11.55 0.77 10.18
CA ARG A 138 10.93 -0.37 10.87
C ARG A 138 12.03 -1.34 11.28
N PRO A 139 12.16 -1.68 12.57
CA PRO A 139 13.13 -2.69 12.98
C PRO A 139 12.90 -3.99 12.22
N ARG A 140 13.97 -4.66 11.80
CA ARG A 140 13.91 -5.90 11.00
C ARG A 140 12.98 -6.98 11.57
N ALA A 141 12.72 -6.93 12.89
CA ALA A 141 11.84 -7.84 13.61
C ALA A 141 10.55 -7.19 14.16
N HIS A 142 10.30 -5.88 14.03
CA HIS A 142 9.03 -5.27 14.46
C HIS A 142 8.04 -5.28 13.29
N GLN A 143 7.62 -6.48 12.87
CA GLN A 143 6.57 -6.59 11.87
C GLN A 143 5.21 -6.62 12.54
N ASP A 144 4.27 -5.83 12.02
CA ASP A 144 2.85 -6.06 12.27
C ASP A 144 2.52 -7.52 11.87
N PRO A 145 1.95 -8.34 12.79
CA PRO A 145 1.78 -9.78 12.58
C PRO A 145 0.90 -10.11 11.36
N LEU A 146 0.11 -9.16 10.87
CA LEU A 146 -0.72 -9.34 9.68
C LEU A 146 0.04 -9.15 8.36
N VAL A 147 1.17 -8.42 8.34
CA VAL A 147 1.84 -8.02 7.08
C VAL A 147 2.11 -9.23 6.19
N GLY A 148 2.74 -10.26 6.74
CA GLY A 148 3.11 -11.42 5.94
C GLY A 148 1.94 -12.36 5.66
N LEU A 149 0.92 -12.42 6.54
CA LEU A 149 -0.29 -13.18 6.27
C LEU A 149 -1.09 -12.57 5.12
N HIS A 150 -1.26 -11.24 5.08
CA HIS A 150 -1.87 -10.56 3.94
C HIS A 150 -1.06 -10.77 2.66
N ALA A 151 0.27 -10.83 2.75
CA ALA A 151 1.11 -11.09 1.57
C ALA A 151 0.89 -12.52 1.02
N VAL A 152 0.65 -13.50 1.90
CA VAL A 152 0.26 -14.87 1.54
C VAL A 152 -1.14 -14.91 0.92
N GLU A 153 -2.10 -14.18 1.50
CA GLU A 153 -3.47 -14.03 0.97
C GLU A 153 -3.45 -13.49 -0.47
N VAL A 154 -2.73 -12.38 -0.69
CA VAL A 154 -2.57 -11.73 -2.00
C VAL A 154 -1.94 -12.68 -3.03
N ALA A 155 -0.98 -13.52 -2.62
CA ALA A 155 -0.38 -14.54 -3.48
C ALA A 155 -1.35 -15.69 -3.80
N LEU A 156 -2.17 -16.10 -2.84
CA LEU A 156 -3.18 -17.14 -3.01
C LEU A 156 -4.32 -16.67 -3.93
N ASP A 157 -4.74 -15.42 -3.79
CA ASP A 157 -5.67 -14.74 -4.69
C ASP A 157 -5.14 -14.69 -6.13
N GLU A 158 -3.87 -14.34 -6.30
CA GLU A 158 -3.22 -14.32 -7.61
C GLU A 158 -3.15 -15.71 -8.24
N LEU A 159 -2.82 -16.73 -7.44
CA LEU A 159 -2.84 -18.12 -7.88
C LEU A 159 -4.24 -18.54 -8.34
N ARG A 160 -5.28 -18.20 -7.55
CA ARG A 160 -6.68 -18.49 -7.91
C ARG A 160 -7.06 -17.81 -9.21
N TYR A 161 -6.74 -16.53 -9.39
CA TYR A 161 -6.99 -15.79 -10.63
C TYR A 161 -6.33 -16.48 -11.84
N ARG A 162 -5.05 -16.87 -11.73
CA ARG A 162 -4.34 -17.54 -12.83
C ARG A 162 -4.87 -18.93 -13.13
N LEU A 163 -5.29 -19.69 -12.13
CA LEU A 163 -5.94 -20.98 -12.35
C LEU A 163 -7.28 -20.82 -13.09
N LEU A 164 -8.07 -19.79 -12.74
CA LEU A 164 -9.33 -19.47 -13.42
C LEU A 164 -9.12 -19.17 -14.90
N HIS A 165 -8.11 -18.36 -15.23
CA HIS A 165 -7.82 -17.95 -16.61
C HIS A 165 -6.91 -18.94 -17.37
N GLY A 166 -6.35 -19.93 -16.69
CA GLY A 166 -5.42 -20.92 -17.28
C GLY A 166 -4.02 -20.38 -17.55
N ASP A 167 -3.63 -19.32 -16.85
CA ASP A 167 -2.34 -18.64 -16.93
C ASP A 167 -1.32 -19.20 -15.93
N CYS A 168 -1.52 -20.44 -15.48
CA CYS A 168 -0.58 -21.16 -14.65
C CYS A 168 0.31 -22.07 -15.50
N ASP A 169 1.55 -21.62 -15.73
CA ASP A 169 2.62 -22.52 -16.15
C ASP A 169 2.91 -23.53 -15.01
N PRO A 170 2.93 -24.85 -15.31
CA PRO A 170 3.33 -25.89 -14.36
C PRO A 170 4.61 -25.56 -13.58
N SER A 171 5.59 -24.89 -14.20
CA SER A 171 6.85 -24.57 -13.54
C SER A 171 6.77 -23.43 -12.52
N SER A 172 5.83 -22.50 -12.68
CA SER A 172 5.70 -21.32 -11.80
C SER A 172 4.67 -21.50 -10.70
N CYS A 173 3.47 -22.01 -11.03
CA CYS A 173 2.38 -22.05 -10.06
C CYS A 173 2.52 -23.21 -9.07
N GLU A 174 2.98 -24.38 -9.52
CA GLU A 174 2.96 -25.61 -8.71
C GLU A 174 3.83 -25.50 -7.45
N ALA A 175 4.95 -24.78 -7.52
CA ALA A 175 5.88 -24.62 -6.40
C ALA A 175 5.47 -23.49 -5.43
N LEU A 176 4.54 -22.62 -5.81
CA LEU A 176 4.21 -21.43 -5.03
C LEU A 176 3.60 -21.78 -3.66
N PRO A 177 2.57 -22.64 -3.53
CA PRO A 177 1.98 -22.94 -2.21
C PRO A 177 2.98 -23.57 -1.23
N ALA A 178 3.84 -24.47 -1.70
CA ALA A 178 4.90 -25.06 -0.87
C ALA A 178 5.93 -24.00 -0.42
N THR A 179 6.22 -23.00 -1.28
CA THR A 179 7.08 -21.87 -0.93
C THR A 179 6.42 -20.97 0.12
N LEU A 180 5.14 -20.64 -0.07
CA LEU A 180 4.35 -19.86 0.89
C LEU A 180 4.29 -20.56 2.27
N ALA A 181 4.19 -21.89 2.31
CA ALA A 181 4.22 -22.65 3.56
C ALA A 181 5.54 -22.42 4.34
N LEU A 182 6.68 -22.41 3.65
CA LEU A 182 7.98 -22.08 4.24
C LEU A 182 8.03 -20.61 4.70
N ASP A 183 7.39 -19.71 3.97
CA ASP A 183 7.39 -18.28 4.30
C ASP A 183 6.52 -17.99 5.53
N VAL A 184 5.37 -18.65 5.68
CA VAL A 184 4.54 -18.63 6.90
C VAL A 184 5.33 -19.14 8.10
N ALA A 185 6.03 -20.27 7.98
CA ALA A 185 6.90 -20.78 9.06
C ALA A 185 8.01 -19.78 9.44
N SER A 186 8.47 -18.96 8.49
CA SER A 186 9.50 -17.95 8.72
C SER A 186 9.00 -16.69 9.44
N LEU A 187 7.68 -16.50 9.61
CA LEU A 187 7.12 -15.30 10.24
C LEU A 187 7.43 -15.17 11.72
N ARG A 188 7.43 -16.29 12.45
CA ARG A 188 7.67 -16.32 13.89
C ARG A 188 8.96 -15.60 14.31
N PRO A 189 10.15 -15.91 13.77
CA PRO A 189 11.39 -15.22 14.14
C PRO A 189 11.47 -13.76 13.66
N GLN A 190 10.51 -13.31 12.84
CA GLN A 190 10.42 -11.93 12.34
C GLN A 190 9.49 -11.05 13.19
N LEU A 191 8.85 -11.60 14.23
CA LEU A 191 8.01 -10.85 15.16
C LEU A 191 8.75 -10.62 16.48
N SER A 192 8.98 -9.35 16.82
CA SER A 192 9.61 -8.92 18.06
C SER A 192 8.78 -7.91 18.84
N ALA A 193 7.69 -7.40 18.28
CA ALA A 193 6.76 -6.53 18.98
C ALA A 193 5.34 -6.67 18.40
N ALA A 194 4.31 -6.74 19.26
CA ALA A 194 2.92 -6.85 18.82
C ALA A 194 1.91 -6.43 19.91
N SER A 195 0.68 -6.09 19.52
CA SER A 195 -0.46 -5.93 20.43
C SER A 195 -1.26 -7.25 20.54
N VAL A 196 -2.04 -7.49 21.62
CA VAL A 196 -2.95 -8.68 21.69
C VAL A 196 -3.91 -8.59 20.53
N ALA A 197 -4.51 -7.41 20.29
CA ALA A 197 -5.51 -7.26 19.24
C ALA A 197 -4.95 -7.68 17.88
N GLY A 198 -3.74 -7.23 17.53
CA GLY A 198 -3.08 -7.61 16.29
C GLY A 198 -2.75 -9.10 16.21
N VAL A 199 -2.23 -9.70 17.28
CA VAL A 199 -1.93 -11.15 17.33
C VAL A 199 -3.20 -12.00 17.25
N THR A 200 -4.26 -11.62 17.95
CA THR A 200 -5.56 -12.29 17.90
C THR A 200 -6.16 -12.21 16.51
N ARG A 201 -6.10 -11.04 15.85
CA ARG A 201 -6.59 -10.90 14.48
C ARG A 201 -5.74 -11.70 13.49
N ALA A 202 -4.41 -11.70 13.65
CA ALA A 202 -3.53 -12.53 12.84
C ALA A 202 -3.82 -14.03 13.02
N ALA A 203 -4.18 -14.48 14.23
CA ALA A 203 -4.59 -15.86 14.45
C ALA A 203 -5.84 -16.21 13.65
N ILE A 204 -6.85 -15.32 13.62
CA ILE A 204 -8.07 -15.50 12.83
C ILE A 204 -7.75 -15.55 11.33
N VAL A 205 -6.93 -14.62 10.82
CA VAL A 205 -6.53 -14.60 9.41
C VAL A 205 -5.73 -15.85 9.02
N SER A 206 -4.86 -16.34 9.92
CA SER A 206 -4.10 -17.58 9.71
C SER A 206 -5.03 -18.80 9.58
N ASP A 207 -6.09 -18.90 10.41
CA ASP A 207 -7.11 -19.95 10.27
C ASP A 207 -7.92 -19.81 8.97
N GLU A 208 -8.31 -18.58 8.60
CA GLU A 208 -9.00 -18.28 7.33
C GLU A 208 -8.18 -18.77 6.13
N LEU A 209 -6.88 -18.44 6.09
CA LEU A 209 -5.95 -18.91 5.06
C LEU A 209 -5.77 -20.43 5.06
N ALA A 210 -5.73 -21.07 6.23
CA ALA A 210 -5.67 -22.52 6.33
C ALA A 210 -6.93 -23.18 5.75
N ARG A 211 -8.11 -22.63 6.02
CA ARG A 211 -9.38 -23.12 5.46
C ARG A 211 -9.44 -22.89 3.95
N GLU A 212 -9.02 -21.73 3.48
CA GLU A 212 -9.00 -21.42 2.05
C GLU A 212 -8.04 -22.33 1.28
N ALA A 213 -6.82 -22.53 1.78
CA ALA A 213 -5.84 -23.43 1.14
C ALA A 213 -6.36 -24.87 1.05
N ARG A 214 -7.01 -25.39 2.10
CA ARG A 214 -7.66 -26.73 2.05
C ARG A 214 -8.84 -26.75 1.09
N ALA A 215 -9.67 -25.71 1.10
CA ALA A 215 -10.81 -25.61 0.19
C ALA A 215 -10.36 -25.62 -1.26
N LEU A 216 -9.27 -24.91 -1.58
CA LEU A 216 -8.66 -24.89 -2.91
C LEU A 216 -8.04 -26.25 -3.26
N ALA A 217 -7.30 -26.88 -2.35
CA ALA A 217 -6.73 -28.21 -2.53
C ALA A 217 -7.80 -29.29 -2.82
N GLY A 218 -8.98 -29.14 -2.22
CA GLY A 218 -10.12 -30.04 -2.42
C GLY A 218 -10.90 -29.82 -3.72
N LYS A 219 -10.54 -28.85 -4.56
CA LYS A 219 -11.28 -28.57 -5.80
C LYS A 219 -11.04 -29.64 -6.86
N PRO A 220 -12.09 -30.08 -7.60
CA PRO A 220 -11.96 -31.09 -8.65
C PRO A 220 -10.89 -30.75 -9.69
N LEU A 221 -10.77 -29.46 -10.06
CA LEU A 221 -9.78 -28.99 -11.02
C LEU A 221 -8.35 -29.38 -10.63
N LEU A 222 -8.03 -29.38 -9.33
CA LEU A 222 -6.68 -29.67 -8.85
C LEU A 222 -6.44 -31.16 -8.64
N ALA A 223 -7.47 -31.92 -8.29
CA ALA A 223 -7.38 -33.35 -8.02
C ALA A 223 -7.00 -34.18 -9.25
N GLU A 224 -7.37 -33.75 -10.47
CA GLU A 224 -7.16 -34.52 -11.69
C GLU A 224 -5.87 -34.16 -12.44
N HIS A 225 -5.35 -32.94 -12.24
CA HIS A 225 -4.31 -32.37 -13.11
C HIS A 225 -3.15 -31.65 -12.41
N HIS A 226 -3.21 -31.42 -11.09
CA HIS A 226 -2.23 -30.58 -10.39
C HIS A 226 -1.82 -31.14 -9.02
N GLU A 227 -1.40 -32.41 -8.97
CA GLU A 227 -0.99 -33.08 -7.72
C GLU A 227 0.08 -32.30 -6.91
N PRO A 228 1.14 -31.73 -7.51
CA PRO A 228 2.13 -30.94 -6.75
C PRO A 228 1.52 -29.68 -6.12
N LEU A 229 0.61 -29.01 -6.84
CA LEU A 229 -0.08 -27.82 -6.34
C LEU A 229 -1.00 -28.18 -5.16
N ARG A 230 -1.75 -29.28 -5.29
CA ARG A 230 -2.63 -29.82 -4.24
C ARG A 230 -1.84 -30.10 -2.95
N LEU A 231 -0.73 -30.83 -3.07
CA LEU A 231 0.16 -31.14 -1.94
C LEU A 231 0.77 -29.87 -1.33
N GLY A 232 1.16 -28.90 -2.15
CA GLY A 232 1.65 -27.61 -1.69
C GLY A 232 0.60 -26.80 -0.91
N LEU A 233 -0.67 -26.84 -1.33
CA LEU A 233 -1.78 -26.18 -0.63
C LEU A 233 -2.08 -26.86 0.71
N GLU A 234 -1.98 -28.19 0.79
CA GLU A 234 -2.08 -28.92 2.07
C GLU A 234 -0.93 -28.56 3.02
N GLN A 235 0.30 -28.39 2.49
CA GLN A 235 1.44 -27.91 3.27
C GLN A 235 1.23 -26.47 3.77
N LEU A 236 0.71 -25.59 2.92
CA LEU A 236 0.37 -24.21 3.31
C LEU A 236 -0.67 -24.20 4.42
N ALA A 237 -1.74 -25.00 4.28
CA ALA A 237 -2.76 -25.11 5.32
C ALA A 237 -2.18 -25.56 6.67
N ALA A 238 -1.34 -26.59 6.67
CA ALA A 238 -0.68 -27.08 7.88
C ALA A 238 0.25 -26.04 8.52
N ALA A 239 1.01 -25.29 7.70
CA ALA A 239 1.86 -24.20 8.18
C ALA A 239 1.02 -23.06 8.82
N CYS A 240 -0.12 -22.73 8.22
CA CYS A 240 -1.06 -21.74 8.77
C CYS A 240 -1.72 -22.22 10.07
N ASP A 241 -2.04 -23.52 10.23
CA ASP A 241 -2.55 -24.07 11.50
C ASP A 241 -1.50 -23.97 12.62
N GLU A 242 -0.25 -24.34 12.33
CA GLU A 242 0.85 -24.25 13.29
C GLU A 242 1.09 -22.79 13.69
N HIS A 243 1.03 -21.87 12.73
CA HIS A 243 1.16 -20.44 12.98
C HIS A 243 0.00 -19.89 13.81
N HIS A 244 -1.24 -20.28 13.50
CA HIS A 244 -2.44 -19.94 14.27
C HIS A 244 -2.28 -20.36 15.74
N ALA A 245 -1.93 -21.62 16.01
CA ALA A 245 -1.73 -22.11 17.38
C ALA A 245 -0.62 -21.35 18.13
N TRP A 246 0.46 -20.99 17.44
CA TRP A 246 1.52 -20.16 18.02
C TRP A 246 1.04 -18.74 18.34
N LEU A 247 0.24 -18.11 17.47
CA LEU A 247 -0.32 -16.77 17.70
C LEU A 247 -1.30 -16.77 18.88
N GLU A 248 -2.15 -17.79 19.03
CA GLU A 248 -3.03 -17.94 20.20
C GLU A 248 -2.22 -18.03 21.50
N GLN A 249 -1.18 -18.85 21.51
CA GLN A 249 -0.27 -18.95 22.65
C GLN A 249 0.45 -17.62 22.92
N LEU A 250 0.88 -16.92 21.88
CA LEU A 250 1.52 -15.61 22.00
C LEU A 250 0.56 -14.59 22.62
N ALA A 251 -0.69 -14.51 22.16
CA ALA A 251 -1.67 -13.57 22.69
C ALA A 251 -1.86 -13.70 24.21
N VAL A 252 -1.84 -14.94 24.73
CA VAL A 252 -1.95 -15.23 26.17
C VAL A 252 -0.67 -14.92 26.95
N THR A 253 0.50 -15.06 26.32
CA THR A 253 1.81 -14.96 26.99
C THR A 253 2.48 -13.59 26.83
N LEU A 254 1.92 -12.69 26.02
CA LEU A 254 2.46 -11.33 25.88
C LEU A 254 2.47 -10.62 27.24
N PRO A 255 3.64 -10.06 27.66
CA PRO A 255 3.76 -9.41 28.95
C PRO A 255 2.91 -8.14 29.03
N GLU A 256 2.67 -7.64 30.25
CA GLU A 256 2.05 -6.32 30.43
C GLU A 256 2.90 -5.24 29.76
N ALA A 257 2.25 -4.35 29.01
CA ALA A 257 2.94 -3.22 28.38
C ALA A 257 3.51 -2.31 29.47
N GLY A 258 4.81 -2.03 29.43
CA GLY A 258 5.35 -0.93 30.24
C GLY A 258 4.67 0.40 29.86
N LYS A 259 4.48 1.30 30.83
CA LYS A 259 3.72 2.56 30.68
C LYS A 259 4.27 3.55 29.64
N SER A 260 5.46 3.30 29.09
CA SER A 260 6.17 4.17 28.13
C SER A 260 6.20 3.62 26.69
N HIS A 261 5.53 2.50 26.40
CA HIS A 261 5.55 1.93 25.05
C HIS A 261 4.52 2.62 24.16
N GLU A 262 5.00 3.49 23.28
CA GLU A 262 4.24 4.07 22.19
C GLU A 262 4.69 3.45 20.86
N TRP A 263 3.87 3.58 19.81
CA TRP A 263 4.31 3.29 18.45
C TRP A 263 5.32 4.37 18.02
N THR A 264 6.58 4.26 18.44
CA THR A 264 7.66 5.19 18.07
C THR A 264 8.41 4.70 16.82
N ALA A 265 8.97 5.64 16.06
CA ALA A 265 9.80 5.34 14.89
C ALA A 265 11.18 4.76 15.24
N THR A 266 11.61 4.96 16.49
CA THR A 266 12.88 4.45 17.01
C THR A 266 12.55 3.42 18.08
N PRO A 267 12.87 2.13 17.88
CA PRO A 267 12.72 1.15 18.95
C PRO A 267 13.62 1.53 20.12
N ALA A 268 13.26 1.10 21.33
CA ALA A 268 14.23 1.11 22.42
C ALA A 268 15.48 0.30 21.99
N PRO A 269 16.70 0.79 22.26
CA PRO A 269 17.92 0.07 21.86
C PRO A 269 17.91 -1.34 22.46
N VAL A 270 18.01 -2.34 21.59
CA VAL A 270 18.13 -3.74 22.01
C VAL A 270 19.45 -3.88 22.75
N GLY A 271 19.39 -4.05 24.07
CA GLY A 271 20.57 -4.27 24.90
C GLY A 271 21.39 -5.46 24.40
N PRO A 272 22.73 -5.46 24.57
CA PRO A 272 23.56 -6.61 24.24
C PRO A 272 23.17 -7.79 25.14
N GLY A 273 22.47 -8.77 24.59
CA GLY A 273 21.90 -9.88 25.36
C GLY A 273 20.64 -10.51 24.78
N GLY A 274 20.01 -9.91 23.76
CA GLY A 274 18.95 -10.53 22.97
C GLY A 274 17.63 -10.60 23.72
N VAL A 275 16.68 -9.77 23.32
CA VAL A 275 15.30 -9.97 23.75
C VAL A 275 14.78 -11.20 23.00
N THR A 276 14.74 -12.35 23.68
CA THR A 276 14.14 -13.61 23.19
C THR A 276 12.61 -13.60 23.27
N THR A 277 12.02 -12.49 23.74
CA THR A 277 10.58 -12.34 24.01
C THR A 277 9.97 -11.26 23.14
N VAL A 278 8.79 -11.50 22.58
CA VAL A 278 8.03 -10.50 21.81
C VAL A 278 7.59 -9.38 22.76
N GLU A 279 7.93 -8.14 22.42
CA GLU A 279 7.53 -6.94 23.16
C GLU A 279 6.03 -6.65 22.98
N ARG A 280 5.43 -6.09 24.02
CA ARG A 280 4.03 -5.70 24.01
C ARG A 280 3.84 -4.25 23.53
N LEU A 281 3.13 -4.07 22.43
CA LEU A 281 2.69 -2.75 21.93
C LEU A 281 1.25 -2.42 22.37
N PRO A 282 0.90 -1.12 22.48
CA PRO A 282 -0.49 -0.70 22.66
C PRO A 282 -1.33 -1.07 21.42
N ALA A 283 -2.61 -1.40 21.64
CA ALA A 283 -3.54 -1.73 20.56
C ALA A 283 -3.91 -0.49 19.72
N ILE A 284 -3.94 0.68 20.36
CA ILE A 284 -4.18 1.98 19.71
C ILE A 284 -2.84 2.53 19.23
N VAL A 285 -2.81 3.01 17.99
CA VAL A 285 -1.59 3.46 17.31
C VAL A 285 -1.19 4.87 17.74
N GLY A 286 -2.16 5.78 17.87
CA GLY A 286 -1.93 7.20 18.16
C GLY A 286 -1.83 8.04 16.88
N ALA A 287 -2.23 9.32 16.96
CA ALA A 287 -2.36 10.20 15.80
C ALA A 287 -1.05 10.39 15.02
N ALA A 288 0.08 10.62 15.71
CA ALA A 288 1.36 10.85 15.05
C ALA A 288 1.84 9.61 14.27
N ALA A 289 1.76 8.43 14.89
CA ALA A 289 2.12 7.17 14.25
C ALA A 289 1.18 6.82 13.09
N LEU A 290 -0.11 7.11 13.23
CA LEU A 290 -1.10 6.96 12.15
C LEU A 290 -0.78 7.88 10.96
N THR A 291 -0.65 9.19 11.17
CA THR A 291 -0.32 10.15 10.10
C THR A 291 0.97 9.76 9.39
N ARG A 292 2.01 9.37 10.13
CA ARG A 292 3.26 8.88 9.54
C ARG A 292 3.03 7.62 8.69
N ARG A 293 2.26 6.65 9.19
CA ARG A 293 1.95 5.41 8.45
C ARG A 293 1.27 5.73 7.13
N LEU A 294 0.29 6.63 7.12
CA LEU A 294 -0.43 7.02 5.90
C LEU A 294 0.41 7.85 4.94
N SER A 295 1.29 8.71 5.45
CA SER A 295 2.25 9.46 4.64
C SER A 295 3.26 8.54 3.93
N VAL A 296 3.70 7.47 4.59
CA VAL A 296 4.63 6.49 3.98
C VAL A 296 3.92 5.48 3.07
N GLU A 297 2.82 4.87 3.53
CA GLU A 297 2.14 3.78 2.82
C GLU A 297 1.29 4.30 1.65
N GLU A 298 0.69 5.49 1.80
CA GLU A 298 -0.28 6.03 0.83
C GLU A 298 0.03 7.45 0.34
N ARG A 299 1.09 8.09 0.86
CA ARG A 299 1.42 9.51 0.58
C ARG A 299 0.31 10.49 0.97
N ILE A 300 -0.44 10.16 2.02
CA ILE A 300 -1.53 10.97 2.54
C ILE A 300 -1.04 11.79 3.73
N ASP A 301 -1.13 13.11 3.61
CA ASP A 301 -0.93 14.03 4.75
C ASP A 301 -2.24 14.14 5.55
N LEU A 302 -2.41 13.20 6.49
CA LEU A 302 -3.61 13.11 7.30
C LEU A 302 -3.67 14.22 8.36
N VAL A 303 -4.73 15.02 8.32
CA VAL A 303 -5.19 15.83 9.45
C VAL A 303 -6.43 15.15 10.05
N PRO A 304 -6.35 14.51 11.24
CA PRO A 304 -7.40 13.59 11.71
C PRO A 304 -8.80 14.19 11.81
N THR A 305 -8.98 15.36 12.42
CA THR A 305 -10.33 15.94 12.62
C THR A 305 -11.01 16.34 11.31
N PRO A 306 -10.36 17.07 10.37
CA PRO A 306 -10.92 17.32 9.04
C PRO A 306 -11.21 16.03 8.26
N ALA A 307 -10.29 15.05 8.30
CA ALA A 307 -10.48 13.77 7.64
C ALA A 307 -11.70 13.02 8.18
N PHE A 308 -11.93 13.06 9.50
CA PHE A 308 -13.09 12.44 10.14
C PHE A 308 -14.40 13.06 9.62
N ALA A 309 -14.51 14.39 9.62
CA ALA A 309 -15.68 15.09 9.09
C ALA A 309 -15.89 14.87 7.57
N GLU A 310 -14.82 14.61 6.82
CA GLU A 310 -14.90 14.26 5.40
C GLU A 310 -15.45 12.84 5.21
N ILE A 311 -14.99 11.87 5.99
CA ILE A 311 -15.53 10.49 5.96
C ILE A 311 -17.00 10.48 6.36
N GLU A 312 -17.38 11.15 7.45
CA GLU A 312 -18.77 11.24 7.92
C GLU A 312 -19.71 11.74 6.81
N ARG A 313 -19.30 12.77 6.07
CA ARG A 313 -20.04 13.30 4.92
C ARG A 313 -20.21 12.25 3.81
N HIS A 314 -19.17 11.45 3.56
CA HIS A 314 -19.22 10.39 2.55
C HIS A 314 -20.06 9.20 3.00
N VAL A 315 -20.00 8.80 4.28
CA VAL A 315 -20.90 7.80 4.87
C VAL A 315 -22.36 8.21 4.66
N ALA A 316 -22.72 9.46 4.99
CA ALA A 316 -24.07 9.97 4.78
C ALA A 316 -24.50 9.94 3.31
N ARG A 317 -23.60 10.27 2.38
CA ARG A 317 -23.88 10.21 0.93
C ARG A 317 -24.09 8.80 0.43
N TRP A 318 -23.25 7.86 0.85
CA TRP A 318 -23.37 6.45 0.45
C TRP A 318 -24.61 5.80 1.05
N GLN A 319 -24.97 6.18 2.28
CA GLN A 319 -26.24 5.80 2.89
C GLN A 319 -27.43 6.39 2.13
N ALA A 320 -27.38 7.66 1.71
CA ALA A 320 -28.44 8.27 0.89
C ALA A 320 -28.55 7.61 -0.50
N LEU A 321 -27.43 7.24 -1.12
CA LEU A 321 -27.41 6.49 -2.37
C LEU A 321 -28.07 5.13 -2.19
N ARG A 322 -27.72 4.41 -1.11
CA ARG A 322 -28.36 3.15 -0.73
C ARG A 322 -29.86 3.32 -0.53
N GLU A 323 -30.29 4.34 0.21
CA GLU A 323 -31.71 4.61 0.47
C GLU A 323 -32.48 4.99 -0.79
N ALA A 324 -31.89 5.76 -1.71
CA ALA A 324 -32.53 6.09 -2.98
C ALA A 324 -32.70 4.83 -3.86
N LEU A 325 -31.66 3.99 -3.94
CA LEU A 325 -31.69 2.76 -4.73
C LEU A 325 -32.61 1.70 -4.13
N LEU A 326 -32.59 1.53 -2.80
CA LEU A 326 -33.46 0.57 -2.11
C LEU A 326 -34.88 1.09 -1.88
N GLY A 327 -35.07 2.40 -1.77
CA GLY A 327 -36.36 3.03 -1.50
C GLY A 327 -37.31 3.00 -2.70
N ASP A 328 -36.76 3.04 -3.92
CA ASP A 328 -37.50 2.82 -5.17
C ASP A 328 -37.66 1.33 -5.53
N HIS A 329 -37.06 0.43 -4.75
CA HIS A 329 -37.08 -1.02 -4.94
C HIS A 329 -37.76 -1.74 -3.77
N ASP A 330 -38.06 -3.04 -3.95
CA ASP A 330 -38.68 -3.85 -2.89
C ASP A 330 -37.76 -3.82 -1.65
N PRO A 331 -38.23 -3.44 -0.44
CA PRO A 331 -37.44 -3.49 0.78
C PRO A 331 -36.92 -4.92 1.10
N ASN A 332 -37.50 -5.95 0.47
CA ASN A 332 -37.04 -7.33 0.56
C ASN A 332 -36.09 -7.74 -0.58
N LEU A 333 -35.62 -6.83 -1.44
CA LEU A 333 -34.80 -7.16 -2.62
C LEU A 333 -33.61 -8.06 -2.28
N LEU A 334 -32.84 -7.72 -1.24
CA LEU A 334 -31.70 -8.52 -0.80
C LEU A 334 -32.11 -9.80 -0.06
N ALA A 335 -33.26 -9.77 0.62
CA ALA A 335 -33.78 -10.96 1.31
C ALA A 335 -34.38 -11.99 0.34
N ALA A 336 -34.87 -11.53 -0.81
CA ALA A 336 -35.40 -12.35 -1.89
C ALA A 336 -34.31 -12.94 -2.81
N ASP A 337 -33.10 -12.35 -2.79
CA ASP A 337 -31.93 -12.83 -3.52
C ASP A 337 -31.25 -13.99 -2.76
N GLU A 338 -31.96 -15.12 -2.63
CA GLU A 338 -31.47 -16.27 -1.88
C GLU A 338 -30.26 -16.95 -2.58
N PRO A 339 -29.19 -17.30 -1.84
CA PRO A 339 -28.04 -18.01 -2.40
C PRO A 339 -28.41 -19.38 -2.98
N ARG A 340 -27.96 -19.64 -4.20
CA ARG A 340 -28.16 -20.93 -4.90
C ARG A 340 -26.83 -21.45 -5.44
N PRO A 341 -26.67 -22.77 -5.65
CA PRO A 341 -25.50 -23.31 -6.34
C PRO A 341 -25.27 -22.62 -7.68
N VAL A 342 -24.00 -22.43 -8.06
CA VAL A 342 -23.63 -21.88 -9.35
C VAL A 342 -23.15 -23.03 -10.23
N ASP A 343 -23.91 -23.34 -11.28
CA ASP A 343 -23.48 -24.26 -12.33
C ASP A 343 -23.00 -23.50 -13.56
N ALA A 344 -22.40 -24.22 -14.53
CA ALA A 344 -21.88 -23.62 -15.75
C ALA A 344 -22.98 -22.91 -16.56
N ALA A 345 -24.22 -23.42 -16.54
CA ALA A 345 -25.33 -22.82 -17.25
C ALA A 345 -25.76 -21.48 -16.65
N ARG A 346 -25.86 -21.38 -15.32
CA ARG A 346 -26.16 -20.14 -14.60
C ARG A 346 -25.03 -19.13 -14.77
N CYS A 347 -23.78 -19.56 -14.69
CA CYS A 347 -22.63 -18.69 -14.96
C CYS A 347 -22.68 -18.14 -16.39
N GLU A 348 -22.82 -18.99 -17.40
CA GLU A 348 -22.83 -18.57 -18.81
C GLU A 348 -24.04 -17.69 -19.15
N ALA A 349 -25.20 -17.97 -18.57
CA ALA A 349 -26.38 -17.14 -18.75
C ALA A 349 -26.17 -15.73 -18.18
N THR A 350 -25.64 -15.61 -16.96
CA THR A 350 -25.32 -14.32 -16.34
C THR A 350 -24.21 -13.59 -17.09
N LEU A 351 -23.14 -14.29 -17.46
CA LEU A 351 -22.02 -13.70 -18.21
C LEU A 351 -22.44 -13.22 -19.61
N SER A 352 -23.31 -13.97 -20.29
CA SER A 352 -23.87 -13.58 -21.59
C SER A 352 -24.78 -12.35 -21.50
N ARG A 353 -25.57 -12.26 -20.41
CA ARG A 353 -26.36 -11.06 -20.10
C ARG A 353 -25.45 -9.85 -19.88
N LEU A 354 -24.45 -9.98 -19.01
CA LEU A 354 -23.47 -8.92 -18.76
C LEU A 354 -22.74 -8.48 -20.03
N ARG A 355 -22.31 -9.42 -20.89
CA ARG A 355 -21.71 -9.08 -22.19
C ARG A 355 -22.63 -8.17 -23.02
N THR A 356 -23.89 -8.58 -23.19
CA THR A 356 -24.89 -7.83 -23.97
C THR A 356 -25.12 -6.43 -23.40
N GLU A 357 -25.19 -6.31 -22.08
CA GLU A 357 -25.46 -5.04 -21.41
C GLU A 357 -24.23 -4.12 -21.38
N LEU A 358 -23.02 -4.68 -21.35
CA LEU A 358 -21.77 -3.90 -21.35
C LEU A 358 -21.32 -3.47 -22.75
N GLU A 359 -21.79 -4.13 -23.83
CA GLU A 359 -21.48 -3.77 -25.23
C GLU A 359 -21.82 -2.30 -25.57
N VAL A 360 -22.77 -1.69 -24.86
CA VAL A 360 -23.17 -0.29 -25.08
C VAL A 360 -22.25 0.73 -24.37
N ILE A 361 -21.28 0.26 -23.58
CA ILE A 361 -20.31 1.08 -22.85
C ILE A 361 -18.98 1.07 -23.61
N PRO A 362 -18.62 2.13 -24.36
CA PRO A 362 -17.49 2.11 -25.31
C PRO A 362 -16.12 1.84 -24.69
N GLU A 363 -15.98 2.08 -23.38
CA GLU A 363 -14.73 1.99 -22.61
C GLU A 363 -14.58 0.63 -21.90
N VAL A 364 -15.52 -0.29 -22.08
CA VAL A 364 -15.54 -1.59 -21.41
C VAL A 364 -15.38 -2.70 -22.46
N GLU A 365 -14.27 -3.42 -22.37
CA GLU A 365 -14.07 -4.64 -23.14
C GLU A 365 -15.03 -5.75 -22.71
N ALA A 366 -15.31 -6.67 -23.63
CA ALA A 366 -16.22 -7.78 -23.37
C ALA A 366 -15.70 -8.68 -22.23
N PRO A 367 -16.57 -9.10 -21.29
CA PRO A 367 -16.19 -9.99 -20.20
C PRO A 367 -15.47 -11.27 -20.65
N THR A 368 -14.28 -11.51 -20.09
CA THR A 368 -13.44 -12.70 -20.34
C THR A 368 -13.41 -13.60 -19.10
N LEU A 369 -14.14 -14.71 -19.13
CA LEU A 369 -14.10 -15.74 -18.08
C LEU A 369 -14.55 -17.09 -18.67
N ASP A 370 -13.87 -18.17 -18.30
CA ASP A 370 -14.30 -19.54 -18.58
C ASP A 370 -15.20 -20.02 -17.43
N CYS A 371 -16.51 -20.10 -17.67
CA CYS A 371 -17.48 -20.52 -16.66
C CYS A 371 -17.29 -21.97 -16.19
N GLY A 372 -16.74 -22.86 -17.03
CA GLY A 372 -16.42 -24.23 -16.65
C GLY A 372 -15.30 -24.27 -15.61
N ARG A 373 -14.22 -23.53 -15.85
CA ARG A 373 -13.11 -23.38 -14.87
C ARG A 373 -13.55 -22.64 -13.62
N TYR A 374 -14.34 -21.57 -13.77
CA TYR A 374 -14.87 -20.81 -12.65
C TYR A 374 -15.70 -21.70 -11.71
N VAL A 375 -16.65 -22.46 -12.25
CA VAL A 375 -17.47 -23.36 -11.43
C VAL A 375 -16.65 -24.50 -10.82
N ALA A 376 -15.67 -25.04 -11.55
CA ALA A 376 -14.78 -26.07 -11.01
C ALA A 376 -13.93 -25.57 -9.81
N LEU A 377 -13.54 -24.29 -9.81
CA LEU A 377 -12.81 -23.65 -8.71
C LEU A 377 -13.73 -23.13 -7.60
N LEU A 378 -14.91 -22.61 -7.93
CA LEU A 378 -15.91 -22.20 -6.95
C LEU A 378 -16.43 -23.40 -6.16
N GLY A 379 -16.62 -24.55 -6.81
CA GLY A 379 -17.18 -25.77 -6.21
C GLY A 379 -18.63 -25.57 -5.77
N ASP A 380 -19.00 -26.11 -4.62
CA ASP A 380 -20.39 -26.10 -4.13
C ASP A 380 -20.80 -24.80 -3.40
N VAL A 381 -19.99 -23.73 -3.49
CA VAL A 381 -20.30 -22.45 -2.80
C VAL A 381 -21.52 -21.81 -3.46
N PRO A 382 -22.66 -21.67 -2.74
CA PRO A 382 -23.83 -21.01 -3.29
C PRO A 382 -23.63 -19.49 -3.29
N LEU A 383 -24.05 -18.85 -4.38
CA LEU A 383 -24.07 -17.39 -4.51
C LEU A 383 -25.50 -16.93 -4.82
N SER A 384 -25.87 -15.77 -4.29
CA SER A 384 -27.03 -15.03 -4.76
C SER A 384 -26.82 -14.52 -6.19
N ASP A 385 -27.86 -14.08 -6.89
CA ASP A 385 -27.70 -13.52 -8.23
C ASP A 385 -26.92 -12.21 -8.19
N GLY A 386 -27.14 -11.36 -7.18
CA GLY A 386 -26.36 -10.15 -6.96
C GLY A 386 -24.87 -10.44 -6.68
N GLN A 387 -24.57 -11.44 -5.85
CA GLN A 387 -23.20 -11.87 -5.57
C GLN A 387 -22.52 -12.43 -6.81
N LEU A 388 -23.21 -13.26 -7.59
CA LEU A 388 -22.68 -13.81 -8.84
C LEU A 388 -22.36 -12.71 -9.85
N VAL A 389 -23.22 -11.70 -10.00
CA VAL A 389 -22.95 -10.55 -10.88
C VAL A 389 -21.69 -9.80 -10.45
N LEU A 390 -21.51 -9.53 -9.15
CA LEU A 390 -20.30 -8.86 -8.65
C LEU A 390 -19.04 -9.67 -8.93
N GLU A 391 -19.05 -10.97 -8.60
CA GLU A 391 -17.93 -11.88 -8.88
C GLU A 391 -17.56 -11.90 -10.37
N LEU A 392 -18.55 -11.98 -11.26
CA LEU A 392 -18.32 -11.99 -12.71
C LEU A 392 -17.83 -10.64 -13.24
N LEU A 393 -18.29 -9.51 -12.68
CA LEU A 393 -17.74 -8.20 -13.01
C LEU A 393 -16.29 -8.07 -12.56
N ASP A 394 -15.96 -8.52 -11.36
CA ASP A 394 -14.60 -8.42 -10.83
C ASP A 394 -13.61 -9.26 -11.62
N LEU A 395 -13.92 -10.56 -11.80
CA LEU A 395 -13.03 -11.54 -12.42
C LEU A 395 -13.04 -11.46 -13.95
N GLY A 396 -14.17 -11.10 -14.54
CA GLY A 396 -14.38 -11.09 -15.98
C GLY A 396 -14.18 -9.74 -16.65
N VAL A 397 -14.25 -8.63 -15.90
CA VAL A 397 -14.18 -7.27 -16.46
C VAL A 397 -13.13 -6.42 -15.78
N ILE A 398 -13.26 -6.17 -14.47
CA ILE A 398 -12.45 -5.19 -13.76
C ILE A 398 -11.00 -5.62 -13.66
N GLU A 399 -10.73 -6.85 -13.21
CA GLU A 399 -9.36 -7.33 -13.04
C GLU A 399 -8.63 -7.56 -14.39
N PRO A 400 -9.25 -8.14 -15.43
CA PRO A 400 -8.66 -8.17 -16.76
C PRO A 400 -8.30 -6.78 -17.30
N GLN A 401 -9.20 -5.79 -17.17
CA GLN A 401 -8.94 -4.41 -17.59
C GLN A 401 -7.77 -3.79 -16.82
N ARG A 402 -7.72 -3.98 -15.51
CA ARG A 402 -6.61 -3.54 -14.67
C ARG A 402 -5.28 -4.09 -15.16
N ARG A 403 -5.20 -5.40 -15.42
CA ARG A 403 -3.98 -6.04 -15.93
C ARG A 403 -3.58 -5.50 -17.29
N ALA A 404 -4.54 -5.32 -18.20
CA ALA A 404 -4.29 -4.71 -19.49
C ALA A 404 -3.73 -3.29 -19.34
N LEU A 405 -4.35 -2.44 -18.51
CA LEU A 405 -3.87 -1.09 -18.23
C LEU A 405 -2.49 -1.09 -17.57
N ARG A 406 -2.25 -1.98 -16.61
CA ARG A 406 -0.96 -2.13 -15.92
C ARG A 406 0.16 -2.55 -16.88
N ALA A 407 -0.15 -3.41 -17.85
CA ALA A 407 0.80 -3.86 -18.86
C ALA A 407 1.19 -2.76 -19.87
N LEU A 408 0.41 -1.67 -19.97
CA LEU A 408 0.75 -0.50 -20.79
C LEU A 408 1.71 0.46 -20.07
N GLU A 409 1.91 0.33 -18.76
CA GLU A 409 2.83 1.15 -17.98
C GLU A 409 4.28 0.69 -18.15
N LEU A 410 5.23 1.59 -17.85
CA LEU A 410 6.65 1.21 -17.78
C LEU A 410 6.85 0.16 -16.68
N PRO A 411 7.69 -0.87 -16.88
CA PRO A 411 7.87 -1.95 -15.90
C PRO A 411 8.21 -1.48 -14.48
N GLU A 412 8.99 -0.42 -14.33
CA GLU A 412 9.34 0.16 -13.03
C GLU A 412 8.11 0.77 -12.34
N VAL A 413 7.31 1.51 -13.11
CA VAL A 413 6.05 2.11 -12.65
C VAL A 413 5.03 1.02 -12.34
N ALA A 414 5.03 -0.06 -13.13
CA ALA A 414 4.23 -1.26 -12.96
C ALA A 414 4.54 -2.07 -11.68
N LEU A 415 5.58 -1.69 -10.94
CA LEU A 415 5.94 -2.29 -9.65
C LEU A 415 5.61 -1.38 -8.45
N VAL A 416 5.17 -0.15 -8.70
CA VAL A 416 4.73 0.77 -7.63
C VAL A 416 3.28 0.47 -7.30
N SER A 417 2.99 0.07 -6.07
CA SER A 417 1.63 -0.26 -5.61
C SER A 417 1.26 0.53 -4.36
N GLY A 418 0.06 1.11 -4.36
CA GLY A 418 -0.65 1.53 -3.16
C GLY A 418 -1.32 0.34 -2.49
N GLN A 419 -1.39 0.34 -1.16
CA GLN A 419 -2.04 -0.71 -0.39
C GLN A 419 -3.57 -0.63 -0.49
N TRP A 420 -4.13 0.57 -0.62
CA TRP A 420 -5.58 0.78 -0.59
C TRP A 420 -6.19 0.96 -1.99
N SER A 421 -5.41 1.49 -2.94
CA SER A 421 -5.91 1.99 -4.22
C SER A 421 -6.62 0.92 -5.07
N THR A 422 -6.12 -0.32 -5.07
CA THR A 422 -6.76 -1.44 -5.76
C THR A 422 -8.12 -1.78 -5.15
N GLY A 423 -8.26 -1.81 -3.82
CA GLY A 423 -9.56 -2.05 -3.17
C GLY A 423 -10.54 -0.91 -3.45
N VAL A 424 -10.06 0.32 -3.33
CA VAL A 424 -10.86 1.53 -3.53
C VAL A 424 -11.37 1.64 -4.98
N HIS A 425 -10.51 1.40 -5.96
CA HIS A 425 -10.92 1.35 -7.37
C HIS A 425 -11.94 0.25 -7.63
N LEU A 426 -11.87 -0.89 -6.92
CA LEU A 426 -12.80 -2.00 -7.13
C LEU A 426 -14.22 -1.56 -6.78
N HIS A 427 -14.39 -0.92 -5.61
CA HIS A 427 -15.66 -0.36 -5.17
C HIS A 427 -16.20 0.67 -6.17
N LEU A 428 -15.36 1.62 -6.62
CA LEU A 428 -15.81 2.64 -7.57
C LEU A 428 -16.21 2.04 -8.92
N ARG A 429 -15.38 1.15 -9.47
CA ARG A 429 -15.61 0.55 -10.78
C ARG A 429 -16.86 -0.32 -10.78
N ARG A 430 -17.12 -1.08 -9.70
CA ARG A 430 -18.38 -1.81 -9.49
C ARG A 430 -19.58 -0.87 -9.62
N ILE A 431 -19.59 0.26 -8.89
CA ILE A 431 -20.71 1.21 -8.91
C ILE A 431 -20.86 1.88 -10.29
N MET A 432 -19.76 2.27 -10.92
CA MET A 432 -19.79 2.90 -12.24
C MET A 432 -20.39 1.97 -13.30
N LEU A 433 -20.02 0.68 -13.29
CA LEU A 433 -20.58 -0.31 -14.20
C LEU A 433 -22.04 -0.58 -13.86
N LEU A 434 -22.36 -0.85 -12.59
CA LEU A 434 -23.71 -1.18 -12.14
C LEU A 434 -24.71 -0.04 -12.32
N ALA A 435 -24.28 1.22 -12.28
CA ALA A 435 -25.13 2.37 -12.61
C ALA A 435 -25.67 2.35 -14.06
N ARG A 436 -25.08 1.53 -14.93
CA ARG A 436 -25.50 1.33 -16.34
C ARG A 436 -26.15 -0.03 -16.58
N LEU A 437 -26.18 -0.92 -15.58
CA LEU A 437 -26.71 -2.27 -15.69
C LEU A 437 -28.04 -2.39 -14.92
N PRO A 438 -29.02 -3.15 -15.42
CA PRO A 438 -30.28 -3.42 -14.73
C PRO A 438 -30.12 -4.49 -13.63
N GLU A 439 -29.15 -4.31 -12.72
CA GLU A 439 -28.76 -5.31 -11.70
C GLU A 439 -28.93 -4.76 -10.26
N PRO A 440 -30.17 -4.59 -9.77
CA PRO A 440 -30.45 -3.85 -8.54
C PRO A 440 -29.90 -4.55 -7.28
N ALA A 441 -29.91 -5.88 -7.22
CA ALA A 441 -29.36 -6.63 -6.09
C ALA A 441 -27.83 -6.47 -5.99
N ALA A 442 -27.11 -6.62 -7.12
CA ALA A 442 -25.67 -6.40 -7.19
C ALA A 442 -25.31 -4.94 -6.86
N THR A 443 -26.11 -3.99 -7.34
CA THR A 443 -25.96 -2.56 -7.07
C THR A 443 -26.08 -2.28 -5.57
N ALA A 444 -27.11 -2.80 -4.91
CA ALA A 444 -27.30 -2.66 -3.47
C ALA A 444 -26.13 -3.25 -2.68
N LEU A 445 -25.67 -4.46 -3.03
CA LEU A 445 -24.50 -5.09 -2.40
C LEU A 445 -23.22 -4.27 -2.57
N ALA A 446 -22.97 -3.72 -3.77
CA ALA A 446 -21.78 -2.89 -4.02
C ALA A 446 -21.79 -1.58 -3.22
N VAL A 447 -22.95 -0.92 -3.15
CA VAL A 447 -23.13 0.31 -2.37
C VAL A 447 -22.98 0.01 -0.86
N ASP A 448 -23.58 -1.06 -0.37
CA ASP A 448 -23.45 -1.45 1.04
C ASP A 448 -22.00 -1.79 1.40
N ALA A 449 -21.26 -2.48 0.53
CA ALA A 449 -19.85 -2.79 0.76
C ALA A 449 -18.98 -1.52 0.86
N GLY A 450 -19.19 -0.53 -0.02
CA GLY A 450 -18.42 0.72 0.06
C GLY A 450 -18.83 1.62 1.23
N ARG A 451 -20.12 1.62 1.62
CA ARG A 451 -20.59 2.27 2.86
C ARG A 451 -19.91 1.63 4.09
N GLN A 452 -19.91 0.31 4.19
CA GLN A 452 -19.25 -0.40 5.30
C GLN A 452 -17.76 -0.09 5.36
N ALA A 453 -17.07 -0.04 4.22
CA ALA A 453 -15.65 0.34 4.16
C ALA A 453 -15.42 1.75 4.73
N LEU A 454 -16.25 2.74 4.36
CA LEU A 454 -16.20 4.09 4.93
C LEU A 454 -16.49 4.10 6.43
N CYS A 455 -17.50 3.36 6.91
CA CYS A 455 -17.82 3.22 8.32
C CYS A 455 -16.65 2.62 9.13
N TRP A 456 -15.96 1.61 8.59
CA TRP A 456 -14.76 1.06 9.22
C TRP A 456 -13.63 2.08 9.27
N ALA A 457 -13.44 2.89 8.23
CA ALA A 457 -12.43 3.94 8.21
C ALA A 457 -12.73 5.06 9.21
N GLU A 458 -14.01 5.43 9.36
CA GLU A 458 -14.47 6.40 10.36
C GLU A 458 -14.17 5.91 11.78
N ALA A 459 -14.55 4.68 12.09
CA ALA A 459 -14.28 4.05 13.38
C ALA A 459 -12.77 3.92 13.64
N ALA A 460 -11.99 3.56 12.61
CA ALA A 460 -10.55 3.44 12.70
C ALA A 460 -9.89 4.78 12.99
N LEU A 461 -10.33 5.85 12.34
CA LEU A 461 -9.81 7.19 12.58
C LEU A 461 -10.16 7.69 13.99
N TRP A 462 -11.39 7.46 14.46
CA TRP A 462 -11.80 7.79 15.83
C TRP A 462 -10.88 7.16 16.87
N ILE A 463 -10.64 5.84 16.74
CA ILE A 463 -9.88 5.04 17.70
C ILE A 463 -8.36 5.33 17.57
N HIS A 464 -7.79 5.17 16.38
CA HIS A 464 -6.34 5.25 16.19
C HIS A 464 -5.80 6.67 16.26
N ALA A 465 -6.56 7.68 15.83
CA ALA A 465 -6.16 9.08 16.01
C ALA A 465 -6.55 9.66 17.37
N GLN A 466 -7.18 8.88 18.25
CA GLN A 466 -7.56 9.28 19.61
C GLN A 466 -8.45 10.54 19.61
N ILE A 467 -9.39 10.63 18.66
CA ILE A 467 -10.34 11.75 18.58
C ILE A 467 -11.27 11.74 19.80
N GLY A 468 -11.60 10.55 20.30
CA GLY A 468 -12.32 10.34 21.55
C GLY A 468 -12.12 8.92 22.09
N PRO A 469 -12.82 8.54 23.16
CA PRO A 469 -12.65 7.23 23.79
C PRO A 469 -13.22 6.10 22.90
N PRO A 470 -12.56 4.93 22.83
CA PRO A 470 -13.03 3.80 22.03
C PRO A 470 -14.43 3.30 22.42
N SER A 471 -14.79 3.38 23.71
CA SER A 471 -16.10 2.97 24.22
C SER A 471 -17.27 3.78 23.65
N GLU A 472 -17.00 4.96 23.09
CA GLU A 472 -18.01 5.83 22.49
C GLU A 472 -18.10 5.69 20.96
N VAL A 473 -17.26 4.86 20.33
CA VAL A 473 -17.17 4.78 18.86
C VAL A 473 -18.53 4.53 18.20
N GLY A 474 -19.35 3.61 18.74
CA GLY A 474 -20.67 3.29 18.20
C GLY A 474 -21.69 4.44 18.33
N LEU A 475 -21.50 5.36 19.28
CA LEU A 475 -22.33 6.56 19.40
C LEU A 475 -21.92 7.62 18.37
N THR A 476 -20.62 7.72 18.08
CA THR A 476 -20.07 8.75 17.20
C THR A 476 -20.28 8.45 15.71
N ILE A 477 -19.98 7.22 15.24
CA ILE A 477 -20.10 6.86 13.81
C ILE A 477 -21.57 6.81 13.32
N GLY A 478 -22.52 6.98 14.23
CA GLY A 478 -23.92 7.23 13.90
C GLY A 478 -24.70 6.02 13.36
N ARG A 479 -25.96 6.27 13.00
CA ARG A 479 -26.92 5.22 12.60
C ARG A 479 -26.59 4.58 11.27
N ALA A 480 -25.92 5.30 10.37
CA ALA A 480 -25.54 4.79 9.07
C ALA A 480 -24.52 3.63 9.16
N CYS A 481 -23.86 3.46 10.31
CA CYS A 481 -22.86 2.42 10.57
C CYS A 481 -23.28 1.45 11.69
N ALA A 482 -24.57 1.44 12.07
CA ALA A 482 -25.07 0.63 13.18
C ALA A 482 -24.96 -0.89 12.93
N ASP A 483 -24.83 -1.31 11.67
CA ASP A 483 -24.65 -2.71 11.27
C ASP A 483 -23.25 -3.26 11.54
N LEU A 484 -22.27 -2.41 11.90
CA LEU A 484 -20.91 -2.85 12.25
C LEU A 484 -20.83 -3.60 13.60
N GLY A 485 -21.85 -3.50 14.44
CA GLY A 485 -21.92 -4.13 15.76
C GLY A 485 -21.78 -3.13 16.91
N ASP A 486 -21.50 -3.65 18.11
CA ASP A 486 -21.30 -2.82 19.29
C ASP A 486 -19.87 -2.24 19.37
N ALA A 487 -19.63 -1.34 20.33
CA ALA A 487 -18.35 -0.66 20.49
C ALA A 487 -17.18 -1.64 20.76
N GLU A 488 -17.44 -2.78 21.40
CA GLU A 488 -16.42 -3.79 21.71
C GLU A 488 -16.00 -4.52 20.44
N ALA A 489 -16.97 -5.01 19.64
CA ALA A 489 -16.72 -5.66 18.36
C ALA A 489 -16.00 -4.73 17.38
N ILE A 490 -16.45 -3.47 17.29
CA ILE A 490 -15.82 -2.45 16.43
C ILE A 490 -14.37 -2.23 16.87
N THR A 491 -14.13 -2.02 18.17
CA THR A 491 -12.78 -1.75 18.69
C THR A 491 -11.86 -2.94 18.47
N ALA A 492 -12.33 -4.18 18.69
CA ALA A 492 -11.55 -5.39 18.48
C ALA A 492 -11.14 -5.55 17.01
N ARG A 493 -12.06 -5.31 16.06
CA ARG A 493 -11.79 -5.35 14.62
C ARG A 493 -10.77 -4.30 14.21
N VAL A 494 -11.02 -3.03 14.56
CA VAL A 494 -10.21 -1.88 14.19
C VAL A 494 -8.78 -1.98 14.74
N THR A 495 -8.64 -2.28 16.03
CA THR A 495 -7.32 -2.39 16.66
C THR A 495 -6.58 -3.66 16.27
N GLY A 496 -7.29 -4.69 15.80
CA GLY A 496 -6.73 -5.93 15.30
C GLY A 496 -6.16 -5.81 13.89
N ASP A 497 -6.83 -5.07 13.00
CA ASP A 497 -6.36 -4.79 11.64
C ASP A 497 -6.54 -3.30 11.28
N PRO A 498 -5.61 -2.43 11.75
CA PRO A 498 -5.71 -1.01 11.49
C PRO A 498 -5.64 -0.67 10.00
N ARG A 499 -4.86 -1.43 9.20
CA ARG A 499 -4.71 -1.17 7.76
C ARG A 499 -5.99 -1.45 7.01
N GLY A 500 -6.57 -2.64 7.20
CA GLY A 500 -7.81 -3.02 6.53
C GLY A 500 -8.95 -2.11 6.94
N ALA A 501 -9.04 -1.73 8.22
CA ALA A 501 -10.09 -0.84 8.70
C ALA A 501 -9.97 0.58 8.10
N LEU A 502 -8.75 1.10 7.89
CA LEU A 502 -8.54 2.43 7.30
C LEU A 502 -8.66 2.48 5.78
N ALA A 503 -8.60 1.34 5.08
CA ALA A 503 -8.58 1.30 3.61
C ALA A 503 -9.77 2.03 2.96
N GLY A 504 -10.93 2.03 3.62
CA GLY A 504 -12.12 2.77 3.19
C GLY A 504 -11.95 4.29 3.13
N PHE A 505 -10.94 4.86 3.80
CA PHE A 505 -10.59 6.28 3.69
C PHE A 505 -10.28 6.69 2.24
N GLY A 506 -9.75 5.77 1.44
CA GLY A 506 -9.51 6.05 0.03
C GLY A 506 -10.79 6.43 -0.73
N LEU A 507 -11.95 5.90 -0.34
CA LEU A 507 -13.24 6.25 -0.96
C LEU A 507 -13.66 7.70 -0.68
N SER A 508 -13.27 8.29 0.46
CA SER A 508 -13.58 9.69 0.75
C SER A 508 -12.67 10.66 -0.01
N LEU A 509 -11.43 10.27 -0.30
CA LEU A 509 -10.46 11.12 -1.03
C LEU A 509 -10.82 11.34 -2.50
N ILE A 510 -11.63 10.47 -3.08
CA ILE A 510 -12.03 10.55 -4.51
C ILE A 510 -13.14 11.59 -4.70
N GLY A 511 -13.79 11.99 -3.60
CA GLY A 511 -14.97 12.85 -3.55
C GLY A 511 -15.00 13.97 -4.60
N ASP A 512 -16.13 14.02 -5.31
CA ASP A 512 -16.69 15.06 -6.19
C ASP A 512 -15.86 15.62 -7.35
N GLU A 513 -14.58 15.29 -7.49
CA GLU A 513 -13.73 15.87 -8.55
C GLU A 513 -13.60 14.92 -9.76
N PRO A 514 -14.12 15.29 -10.95
CA PRO A 514 -14.02 14.45 -12.16
C PRO A 514 -12.58 14.07 -12.53
N ALA A 515 -11.62 14.96 -12.28
CA ALA A 515 -10.20 14.69 -12.52
C ALA A 515 -9.67 13.54 -11.65
N ARG A 516 -10.13 13.43 -10.39
CA ARG A 516 -9.74 12.34 -9.50
C ARG A 516 -10.33 11.01 -9.97
N MET A 517 -11.59 10.99 -10.42
CA MET A 517 -12.23 9.78 -10.96
C MET A 517 -11.49 9.24 -12.20
N VAL A 518 -11.12 10.10 -13.15
CA VAL A 518 -10.32 9.70 -14.33
C VAL A 518 -8.92 9.24 -13.91
N GLY A 519 -8.33 9.91 -12.92
CA GLY A 519 -7.07 9.52 -12.30
C GLY A 519 -7.11 8.10 -11.72
N PHE A 520 -8.18 7.75 -11.02
CA PHE A 520 -8.36 6.42 -10.45
C PHE A 520 -8.46 5.34 -11.51
N ASP A 521 -9.18 5.57 -12.60
CA ASP A 521 -9.33 4.55 -13.66
C ASP A 521 -7.98 4.22 -14.31
N ARG A 522 -7.11 5.23 -14.50
CA ARG A 522 -5.79 5.07 -15.12
C ARG A 522 -4.70 4.62 -14.14
N PHE A 523 -4.67 5.20 -12.94
CA PHE A 523 -3.61 5.04 -11.96
C PHE A 523 -4.11 4.32 -10.69
N TYR A 524 -5.07 3.41 -10.84
CA TYR A 524 -5.69 2.65 -9.73
C TYR A 524 -4.68 1.91 -8.84
N TRP A 525 -3.50 1.62 -9.38
CA TRP A 525 -2.40 0.95 -8.71
C TRP A 525 -1.56 1.92 -7.86
N ALA A 526 -1.59 3.21 -8.13
CA ALA A 526 -0.75 4.19 -7.46
C ALA A 526 -1.26 4.47 -6.04
N PRO A 527 -0.40 4.68 -5.04
CA PRO A 527 -0.80 5.17 -3.73
C PRO A 527 -1.70 6.39 -3.84
N LEU A 528 -2.71 6.48 -2.97
CA LEU A 528 -3.81 7.43 -3.14
C LEU A 528 -3.33 8.89 -3.22
N GLY A 529 -2.36 9.28 -2.41
CA GLY A 529 -1.77 10.62 -2.43
C GLY A 529 -0.91 10.90 -3.67
N LEU A 530 -0.26 9.86 -4.23
CA LEU A 530 0.47 9.98 -5.49
C LEU A 530 -0.50 10.10 -6.67
N MET A 531 -1.62 9.39 -6.63
CA MET A 531 -2.60 9.38 -7.70
C MET A 531 -3.13 10.79 -8.01
N LYS A 532 -3.36 11.65 -7.00
CA LYS A 532 -3.72 13.07 -7.22
C LYS A 532 -2.70 13.80 -8.09
N LEU A 533 -1.41 13.55 -7.85
CA LEU A 533 -0.31 14.14 -8.62
C LEU A 533 -0.25 13.59 -10.05
N LEU A 534 -0.52 12.30 -10.23
CA LEU A 534 -0.51 11.65 -11.55
C LEU A 534 -1.72 12.05 -12.40
N ALA A 535 -2.88 12.24 -11.77
CA ALA A 535 -4.13 12.58 -12.42
C ALA A 535 -4.21 14.05 -12.88
N THR A 536 -3.41 14.94 -12.30
CA THR A 536 -3.47 16.38 -12.57
C THR A 536 -2.42 16.80 -13.59
N PRO A 537 -2.79 17.47 -14.71
CA PRO A 537 -1.82 17.99 -15.67
C PRO A 537 -0.83 19.00 -15.03
N LYS A 538 0.42 19.01 -15.50
CA LYS A 538 1.49 19.92 -15.03
C LYS A 538 1.02 21.39 -15.10
N GLY A 539 1.11 22.12 -13.98
CA GLY A 539 0.73 23.53 -13.88
C GLY A 539 -0.74 23.81 -13.52
N LEU A 540 -1.57 22.78 -13.33
CA LEU A 540 -2.97 22.89 -12.89
C LEU A 540 -3.22 22.29 -11.50
N HIS A 541 -2.16 21.91 -10.78
CA HIS A 541 -2.29 21.44 -9.40
C HIS A 541 -2.62 22.65 -8.52
N PRO A 542 -3.78 22.67 -7.82
CA PRO A 542 -4.23 23.82 -7.03
C PRO A 542 -3.29 24.10 -5.85
N ASP A 543 -2.47 23.11 -5.52
CA ASP A 543 -1.43 23.21 -4.53
C ASP A 543 -0.07 23.15 -5.26
N GLU A 544 0.55 24.31 -5.53
CA GLU A 544 1.99 24.39 -5.85
C GLU A 544 2.75 23.92 -4.60
N TYR A 545 2.85 22.60 -4.39
CA TYR A 545 3.47 22.03 -3.20
C TYR A 545 4.93 21.70 -3.42
N THR A 546 5.72 22.30 -2.54
CA THR A 546 6.98 21.79 -2.01
C THR A 546 6.82 20.35 -1.55
N LEU A 547 7.82 19.51 -1.86
CA LEU A 547 7.98 18.22 -1.18
C LEU A 547 7.95 18.45 0.34
N PRO A 548 7.38 17.53 1.15
CA PRO A 548 7.73 17.53 2.56
C PRO A 548 9.25 17.43 2.64
N ASP A 549 9.89 18.37 3.33
CA ASP A 549 11.28 18.18 3.74
C ASP A 549 11.35 16.82 4.44
N ASP A 550 12.43 16.05 4.21
CA ASP A 550 12.75 14.94 5.09
C ASP A 550 12.61 15.46 6.53
N PRO A 551 11.90 14.76 7.44
CA PRO A 551 11.82 15.21 8.81
C PRO A 551 13.25 15.38 9.32
N VAL A 552 13.62 16.65 9.55
CA VAL A 552 14.91 16.98 10.15
C VAL A 552 14.93 16.22 11.45
N VAL A 553 15.90 15.31 11.59
CA VAL A 553 16.20 14.67 12.88
C VAL A 553 16.68 15.81 13.78
N GLY A 554 15.73 16.48 14.43
CA GLY A 554 16.05 17.41 15.50
C GLY A 554 16.74 16.62 16.60
N PRO A 555 17.77 17.18 17.27
CA PRO A 555 18.19 16.64 18.54
C PRO A 555 16.97 16.62 19.48
N ASP A 556 16.83 15.54 20.26
CA ASP A 556 15.76 15.36 21.24
C ASP A 556 15.47 16.67 21.99
N PRO A 557 14.20 17.04 22.23
CA PRO A 557 13.92 18.03 23.25
C PRO A 557 14.44 17.45 24.57
N GLU A 558 15.52 18.04 25.10
CA GLU A 558 15.96 17.79 26.46
C GLU A 558 14.78 18.10 27.39
N VAL A 559 14.05 17.06 27.79
CA VAL A 559 13.06 17.14 28.84
C VAL A 559 13.85 17.33 30.14
N GLU A 560 14.06 18.59 30.54
CA GLU A 560 14.49 18.93 31.90
C GLU A 560 13.42 18.43 32.88
N VAL A 561 13.59 17.21 33.37
CA VAL A 561 12.85 16.71 34.53
C VAL A 561 13.37 17.47 35.76
N LYS A 562 12.65 18.51 36.17
CA LYS A 562 12.82 19.10 37.50
C LYS A 562 12.43 18.05 38.54
N LEU A 563 13.44 17.36 39.08
CA LEU A 563 13.31 16.58 40.29
C LEU A 563 13.08 17.54 41.46
N GLU A 564 11.80 17.75 41.82
CA GLU A 564 11.48 18.29 43.14
C GLU A 564 11.96 17.30 44.20
N LYS A 565 12.96 17.73 44.99
CA LYS A 565 13.41 17.01 46.17
C LYS A 565 12.27 16.99 47.19
N LEU A 566 11.74 15.80 47.45
CA LEU A 566 10.96 15.51 48.66
C LEU A 566 11.88 15.67 49.88
N ASN A 567 11.52 16.60 50.77
CA ASN A 567 11.95 16.61 52.17
C ASN A 567 10.94 15.83 53.02
#